data_AF-A0AAW0QZR9-F1
#
_entry.id   AF-A0AAW0QZR9-F1
#
_cell.length_a   1.000
_cell.length_b   1.000
_cell.length_c   1.000
_cell.angle_alpha   90.00
_cell.angle_beta   90.00
_cell.angle_gamma   90.00
#
_symmetry.space_group_name_H-M   'P 1'
#
loop_
_entity.id
_entity.type
_entity.pdbx_description
1 polymer ?
#
loop_
_entity_poly.entity_id
_entity_poly.type
_entity_poly.pdbx_seq_one_letter_code
_entity_poly.pdbx_strand_id
1 'polypeptide(L)'
;MLREQVRAAGCPKLRGFLQRLRSGEQTEEEFEQLRRRLYKPAHPTFADGLRAITPLNQDRWNVNMAAVVQTGPLCTPAFAVTDQKSQGKQFSQVLLNLKGVHASSGTTTRPSFMSLYVQLSRAERWDGLYLFRKPARSDFIEPRNVLDEDMWQAVRPRARELVPDLGCDGGVGAVGGQRALAGELPIVGEDDDDAYGSKLPSRGSATLNPGEER
;
A
#
# COMPACT_ATOMS: atom_id res chain seq x y z
N MET A 1 2.82 -20.34 -12.68
CA MET A 1 2.20 -20.12 -11.35
C MET A 1 1.99 -18.62 -11.08
N LEU A 2 0.79 -18.10 -11.37
CA LEU A 2 0.27 -16.83 -10.78
C LEU A 2 -1.10 -17.06 -10.11
N ARG A 3 -1.49 -18.32 -9.90
CA ARG A 3 -2.46 -18.65 -8.87
C ARG A 3 -1.71 -18.49 -7.55
N GLU A 4 -2.19 -17.60 -6.68
CA GLU A 4 -1.69 -17.37 -5.30
C GLU A 4 -0.53 -16.38 -5.08
N GLN A 5 -0.50 -15.28 -5.83
CA GLN A 5 -0.14 -13.99 -5.20
C GLN A 5 -1.38 -13.17 -4.79
N VAL A 6 -2.56 -13.80 -4.68
CA VAL A 6 -3.67 -13.18 -3.96
C VAL A 6 -3.49 -13.46 -2.49
N ARG A 7 -2.66 -12.64 -1.85
CA ARG A 7 -2.28 -12.78 -0.44
C ARG A 7 -3.51 -12.85 0.49
N ALA A 8 -4.67 -12.32 0.08
CA ALA A 8 -5.98 -12.57 0.71
C ALA A 8 -6.51 -14.04 0.58
N ALA A 9 -5.62 -15.04 0.72
CA ALA A 9 -5.86 -16.45 0.49
C ALA A 9 -7.01 -17.03 1.36
N GLY A 10 -7.37 -16.36 2.46
CA GLY A 10 -8.51 -16.75 3.31
C GLY A 10 -9.83 -16.00 3.08
N CYS A 11 -9.85 -14.90 2.29
CA CYS A 11 -11.06 -14.05 2.17
C CYS A 11 -11.62 -14.04 0.74
N PRO A 12 -12.66 -14.85 0.43
CA PRO A 12 -13.27 -14.91 -0.89
C PRO A 12 -13.80 -13.54 -1.36
N LYS A 13 -14.39 -12.76 -0.44
CA LYS A 13 -14.92 -11.43 -0.74
C LYS A 13 -13.84 -10.48 -1.24
N LEU A 14 -12.74 -10.36 -0.50
CA LEU A 14 -11.62 -9.49 -0.88
C LEU A 14 -10.92 -9.99 -2.15
N ARG A 15 -10.78 -11.31 -2.32
CA ARG A 15 -10.24 -11.90 -3.54
C ARG A 15 -11.06 -11.55 -4.78
N GLY A 16 -12.38 -11.73 -4.71
CA GLY A 16 -13.28 -11.37 -5.80
C GLY A 16 -13.21 -9.89 -6.14
N PHE A 17 -13.15 -9.03 -5.11
CA PHE A 17 -12.97 -7.60 -5.29
C PHE A 17 -11.66 -7.26 -6.02
N LEU A 18 -10.52 -7.81 -5.57
CA LEU A 18 -9.22 -7.56 -6.19
C LEU A 18 -9.13 -8.11 -7.62
N GLN A 19 -9.79 -9.23 -7.90
CA GLN A 19 -9.86 -9.82 -9.24
C GLN A 19 -10.63 -8.91 -10.22
N ARG A 20 -11.77 -8.37 -9.80
CA ARG A 20 -12.54 -7.42 -10.63
C ARG A 20 -11.82 -6.09 -10.79
N LEU A 21 -11.17 -5.58 -9.75
CA LEU A 21 -10.27 -4.42 -9.87
C LEU A 21 -9.19 -4.65 -10.93
N ARG A 22 -8.51 -5.79 -10.88
CA ARG A 22 -7.46 -6.14 -11.86
C ARG A 22 -7.99 -6.30 -13.28
N SER A 23 -9.21 -6.78 -13.44
CA SER A 23 -9.81 -7.05 -14.77
C SER A 23 -10.57 -5.85 -15.33
N GLY A 24 -10.67 -4.75 -14.58
CA GLY A 24 -11.47 -3.58 -14.97
C GLY A 24 -12.98 -3.80 -14.89
N GLU A 25 -13.41 -4.80 -14.14
CA GLU A 25 -14.82 -5.18 -13.98
C GLU A 25 -15.41 -4.66 -12.66
N GLN A 26 -14.88 -3.54 -12.13
CA GLN A 26 -15.39 -2.93 -10.90
C GLN A 26 -16.88 -2.59 -11.04
N THR A 27 -17.63 -2.80 -9.95
CA THR A 27 -19.07 -2.55 -9.90
C THR A 27 -19.42 -1.39 -8.98
N GLU A 28 -20.62 -0.83 -9.18
CA GLU A 28 -21.19 0.20 -8.29
C GLU A 28 -21.36 -0.31 -6.86
N GLU A 29 -21.81 -1.56 -6.70
CA GLU A 29 -21.97 -2.20 -5.40
C GLU A 29 -20.64 -2.30 -4.65
N GLU A 30 -19.54 -2.58 -5.34
CA GLU A 30 -18.20 -2.62 -4.75
C GLU A 30 -17.69 -1.25 -4.35
N PHE A 31 -17.97 -0.22 -5.15
CA PHE A 31 -17.69 1.15 -4.77
C PHE A 31 -18.42 1.50 -3.47
N GLU A 32 -19.72 1.19 -3.38
CA GLU A 32 -20.51 1.44 -2.17
C GLU A 32 -20.02 0.63 -0.96
N GLN A 33 -19.62 -0.62 -1.17
CA GLN A 33 -19.02 -1.44 -0.12
C GLN A 33 -17.70 -0.84 0.37
N LEU A 34 -16.83 -0.39 -0.53
CA LEU A 34 -15.56 0.26 -0.19
C LEU A 34 -15.82 1.58 0.55
N ARG A 35 -16.79 2.37 0.10
CA ARG A 35 -17.20 3.65 0.68
C ARG A 35 -17.68 3.53 2.14
N ARG A 36 -18.26 2.38 2.51
CA ARG A 36 -18.70 2.07 3.87
C ARG A 36 -17.55 1.76 4.83
N ARG A 37 -16.33 1.55 4.34
CA ARG A 37 -15.14 1.21 5.14
C ARG A 37 -14.43 2.42 5.77
N LEU A 38 -15.07 3.58 5.82
CA LEU A 38 -14.51 4.76 6.48
C LEU A 38 -14.15 4.45 7.93
N TYR A 39 -12.94 4.84 8.34
CA TYR A 39 -12.47 4.63 9.70
C TYR A 39 -13.29 5.43 10.71
N LYS A 40 -13.63 4.83 11.86
CA LYS A 40 -14.44 5.41 12.92
C LYS A 40 -13.76 5.21 14.27
N PRO A 41 -14.07 6.02 15.30
CA PRO A 41 -13.48 5.89 16.63
C PRO A 41 -13.68 4.51 17.30
N ALA A 42 -14.69 3.74 16.89
CA ALA A 42 -14.95 2.39 17.40
C ALA A 42 -14.08 1.29 16.74
N HIS A 43 -13.21 1.64 15.80
CA HIS A 43 -12.32 0.69 15.13
C HIS A 43 -11.03 0.45 15.93
N PRO A 44 -10.29 -0.64 15.61
CA PRO A 44 -9.02 -0.95 16.25
C PRO A 44 -8.04 0.21 16.15
N THR A 45 -7.31 0.46 17.24
CA THR A 45 -6.28 1.48 17.30
C THR A 45 -4.95 0.95 16.80
N PHE A 46 -3.96 1.84 16.72
CA PHE A 46 -2.57 1.46 16.48
C PHE A 46 -1.98 0.53 17.55
N ALA A 47 -2.47 0.60 18.79
CA ALA A 47 -2.08 -0.34 19.84
C ALA A 47 -2.63 -1.76 19.60
N ASP A 48 -3.76 -1.87 18.88
CA ASP A 48 -4.42 -3.13 18.52
C ASP A 48 -3.86 -3.75 17.22
N GLY A 49 -2.70 -3.27 16.75
CA GLY A 49 -2.04 -3.77 15.56
C GLY A 49 -2.53 -3.17 14.24
N LEU A 50 -3.33 -2.10 14.26
CA LEU A 50 -3.68 -1.35 13.06
C LEU A 50 -2.42 -0.85 12.33
N ARG A 51 -2.33 -1.08 11.02
CA ARG A 51 -1.25 -0.54 10.18
C ARG A 51 -1.80 0.47 9.19
N ALA A 52 -1.30 1.71 9.24
CA ALA A 52 -1.61 2.70 8.22
C ALA A 52 -0.73 2.49 6.98
N ILE A 53 -1.33 2.65 5.80
CA ILE A 53 -0.62 2.58 4.52
C ILE A 53 -0.90 3.84 3.72
N THR A 54 0.15 4.51 3.29
CA THR A 54 0.05 5.78 2.57
C THR A 54 0.79 5.74 1.24
N PRO A 55 0.33 6.48 0.23
CA PRO A 55 1.02 6.56 -1.06
C PRO A 55 2.27 7.46 -0.98
N LEU A 56 2.30 8.42 -0.05
CA LEU A 56 3.42 9.37 0.08
C LEU A 56 4.15 9.22 1.41
N ASN A 57 5.46 9.45 1.37
CA ASN A 57 6.32 9.45 2.54
C ASN A 57 5.96 10.58 3.53
N GLN A 58 5.51 11.73 3.01
CA GLN A 58 5.08 12.85 3.85
C GLN A 58 3.87 12.47 4.71
N ASP A 59 2.89 11.76 4.16
CA ASP A 59 1.73 11.30 4.95
C ASP A 59 2.12 10.24 5.96
N ARG A 60 3.04 9.35 5.59
CA ARG A 60 3.61 8.37 6.52
C ARG A 60 4.19 9.08 7.75
N TRP A 61 4.95 10.16 7.51
CA TRP A 61 5.52 10.96 8.58
C TRP A 61 4.43 11.63 9.42
N ASN A 62 3.45 12.29 8.79
CA ASN A 62 2.34 12.94 9.49
C ASN A 62 1.55 11.97 10.38
N VAL A 63 1.23 10.77 9.87
CA VAL A 63 0.50 9.75 10.64
C VAL A 63 1.33 9.24 11.81
N ASN A 64 2.61 8.92 11.58
CA ASN A 64 3.49 8.50 12.66
C ASN A 64 3.61 9.59 13.73
N MET A 65 3.73 10.87 13.34
CA MET A 65 3.82 11.95 14.31
C MET A 65 2.52 12.17 15.09
N ALA A 66 1.37 12.10 14.41
CA ALA A 66 0.07 12.17 15.08
C ALA A 66 -0.11 11.02 16.09
N ALA A 67 0.32 9.81 15.73
CA ALA A 67 0.30 8.67 16.63
C ALA A 67 1.20 8.89 17.85
N VAL A 68 2.42 9.42 17.67
CA VAL A 68 3.34 9.76 18.79
C VAL A 68 2.72 10.76 19.76
N VAL A 69 2.07 11.82 19.24
CA VAL A 69 1.38 12.80 20.09
C VAL A 69 0.30 12.13 20.94
N GLN A 70 -0.36 11.09 20.41
CA GLN A 70 -1.41 10.37 21.10
C GLN A 70 -0.91 9.27 22.06
N THR A 71 0.18 8.58 21.73
CA THR A 71 0.67 7.39 22.47
C THR A 71 1.90 7.66 23.34
N GLY A 72 2.54 8.81 23.20
CA GLY A 72 3.76 9.18 23.91
C GLY A 72 5.06 8.77 23.20
N PRO A 73 6.22 9.34 23.60
CA PRO A 73 7.47 9.31 22.82
C PRO A 73 8.39 8.09 23.05
N LEU A 74 8.05 7.17 23.95
CA LEU A 74 9.05 6.22 24.49
C LEU A 74 9.36 5.02 23.58
N CYS A 75 8.54 4.77 22.56
CA CYS A 75 8.81 3.78 21.53
C CYS A 75 7.82 4.00 20.40
N THR A 76 8.23 4.64 19.31
CA THR A 76 7.37 4.84 18.14
C THR A 76 7.50 3.62 17.23
N PRO A 77 6.62 2.61 17.30
CA PRO A 77 6.57 1.62 16.23
C PRO A 77 6.17 2.34 14.93
N ALA A 78 6.63 1.84 13.79
CA ALA A 78 6.33 2.42 12.48
C ALA A 78 4.85 2.21 12.07
N PHE A 79 3.91 2.86 12.76
CA PHE A 79 2.45 2.75 12.60
C PHE A 79 1.96 2.95 11.17
N ALA A 80 2.66 3.79 10.41
CA ALA A 80 2.45 3.99 8.99
C ALA A 80 3.64 3.49 8.15
N VAL A 81 3.33 2.89 7.01
CA VAL A 81 4.27 2.50 5.96
C VAL A 81 3.82 3.06 4.61
N THR A 82 4.75 3.25 3.67
CA THR A 82 4.36 3.55 2.29
C THR A 82 3.83 2.31 1.60
N ASP A 83 3.00 2.49 0.57
CA ASP A 83 2.52 1.39 -0.28
C ASP A 83 3.67 0.55 -0.86
N GLN A 84 4.73 1.21 -1.35
CA GLN A 84 5.98 0.55 -1.79
C GLN A 84 6.59 -0.32 -0.69
N LYS A 85 6.76 0.19 0.54
CA LYS A 85 7.33 -0.56 1.67
C LYS A 85 6.40 -1.64 2.23
N SER A 86 5.12 -1.57 1.89
CA SER A 86 4.11 -2.57 2.24
C SER A 86 4.00 -3.70 1.20
N GLN A 87 4.61 -3.53 0.02
CA GLN A 87 4.65 -4.56 -1.00
C GLN A 87 5.31 -5.82 -0.42
N GLY A 88 4.73 -6.99 -0.69
CA GLY A 88 5.17 -8.24 -0.07
C GLY A 88 4.44 -8.60 1.23
N LYS A 89 3.93 -7.63 1.98
CA LYS A 89 3.39 -7.82 3.34
C LYS A 89 1.87 -8.01 3.39
N GLN A 90 1.37 -8.49 4.52
CA GLN A 90 -0.05 -8.53 4.86
C GLN A 90 -0.29 -8.07 6.28
N PHE A 91 -1.48 -7.53 6.52
CA PHE A 91 -1.89 -7.13 7.85
C PHE A 91 -3.37 -7.48 8.07
N SER A 92 -3.66 -7.88 9.30
CA SER A 92 -5.00 -8.23 9.77
C SER A 92 -5.93 -7.02 9.87
N GLN A 93 -5.37 -5.84 10.14
CA GLN A 93 -6.06 -4.55 10.24
C GLN A 93 -5.25 -3.48 9.51
N VAL A 94 -5.81 -2.88 8.45
CA VAL A 94 -5.17 -1.83 7.66
C VAL A 94 -6.02 -0.58 7.55
N LEU A 95 -5.36 0.57 7.64
CA LEU A 95 -5.95 1.88 7.38
C LEU A 95 -5.31 2.49 6.13
N LEU A 96 -6.07 2.56 5.04
CA LEU A 96 -5.54 2.91 3.72
C LEU A 96 -5.82 4.37 3.39
N ASN A 97 -4.81 5.06 2.88
CA ASN A 97 -4.93 6.39 2.33
C ASN A 97 -5.01 6.32 0.80
N LEU A 98 -6.19 6.02 0.28
CA LEU A 98 -6.44 5.89 -1.16
C LEU A 98 -6.51 7.26 -1.84
N LYS A 99 -5.42 8.04 -1.81
CA LYS A 99 -5.32 9.33 -2.51
C LYS A 99 -4.26 9.25 -3.61
N GLY A 100 -4.40 10.09 -4.64
CA GLY A 100 -3.31 10.25 -5.59
C GLY A 100 -2.25 11.22 -5.11
N VAL A 101 -1.27 11.42 -5.98
CA VAL A 101 -0.14 12.31 -5.76
C VAL A 101 -0.55 13.73 -6.18
N HIS A 102 -0.02 14.76 -5.55
CA HIS A 102 -0.21 16.13 -6.05
C HIS A 102 0.54 16.25 -7.36
N ALA A 103 -0.19 16.58 -8.45
CA ALA A 103 0.47 17.04 -9.65
C ALA A 103 1.20 18.36 -9.33
N SER A 104 2.28 18.65 -10.04
CA SER A 104 3.02 19.91 -9.95
C SER A 104 2.13 21.15 -10.18
N SER A 105 0.93 20.98 -10.76
CA SER A 105 -0.11 21.99 -10.93
C SER A 105 -0.95 22.28 -9.67
N GLY A 106 -0.65 21.66 -8.52
CA GLY A 106 -1.41 21.83 -7.26
C GLY A 106 -2.72 21.04 -7.20
N THR A 107 -3.07 20.30 -8.26
CA THR A 107 -4.27 19.46 -8.31
C THR A 107 -3.96 18.08 -7.71
N THR A 108 -4.77 17.62 -6.75
CA THR A 108 -4.65 16.24 -6.24
C THR A 108 -5.09 15.28 -7.34
N THR A 109 -4.19 14.40 -7.78
CA THR A 109 -4.55 13.37 -8.76
C THR A 109 -5.37 12.26 -8.09
N ARG A 110 -6.08 11.46 -8.90
CA ARG A 110 -6.65 10.20 -8.44
C ARG A 110 -5.54 9.18 -8.12
N PRO A 111 -5.76 8.21 -7.22
CA PRO A 111 -4.80 7.14 -6.98
C PRO A 111 -4.53 6.35 -8.27
N SER A 112 -3.26 6.03 -8.52
CA SER A 112 -2.89 5.14 -9.63
C SER A 112 -3.42 3.73 -9.36
N PHE A 113 -3.66 2.97 -10.43
CA PHE A 113 -4.07 1.56 -10.32
C PHE A 113 -3.11 0.76 -9.44
N MET A 114 -1.79 0.96 -9.62
CA MET A 114 -0.77 0.25 -8.86
C MET A 114 -0.85 0.55 -7.37
N SER A 115 -0.95 1.84 -6.99
CA SER A 115 -1.07 2.23 -5.58
C SER A 115 -2.35 1.69 -4.96
N LEU A 116 -3.48 1.84 -5.66
CA LEU A 116 -4.78 1.32 -5.24
C LEU A 116 -4.72 -0.20 -5.01
N TYR A 117 -4.23 -0.96 -6.00
CA TYR A 117 -4.15 -2.41 -5.94
C TYR A 117 -3.19 -2.89 -4.84
N VAL A 118 -2.00 -2.28 -4.73
CA VAL A 118 -1.02 -2.63 -3.69
C VAL A 118 -1.62 -2.39 -2.31
N GLN A 119 -2.18 -1.20 -2.04
CA GLN A 119 -2.75 -0.85 -0.74
C GLN A 119 -3.90 -1.79 -0.34
N LEU A 120 -4.87 -2.00 -1.23
CA LEU A 120 -6.03 -2.87 -0.94
C LEU A 120 -5.62 -4.33 -0.70
N SER A 121 -4.63 -4.83 -1.45
CA SER A 121 -4.17 -6.21 -1.33
C SER A 121 -3.30 -6.47 -0.09
N ARG A 122 -3.05 -5.46 0.75
CA ARG A 122 -2.35 -5.64 2.03
C ARG A 122 -3.28 -6.16 3.13
N ALA A 123 -4.59 -5.96 2.99
CA ALA A 123 -5.55 -6.52 3.93
C ALA A 123 -5.62 -8.06 3.78
N GLU A 124 -5.67 -8.77 4.91
CA GLU A 124 -5.94 -10.22 4.92
C GLU A 124 -7.41 -10.54 4.64
N ARG A 125 -8.31 -9.66 5.11
CA ARG A 125 -9.76 -9.82 5.04
C ARG A 125 -10.46 -8.49 4.80
N TRP A 126 -11.63 -8.55 4.16
CA TRP A 126 -12.47 -7.37 3.89
C TRP A 126 -12.78 -6.57 5.16
N ASP A 127 -13.08 -7.25 6.26
CA ASP A 127 -13.49 -6.60 7.50
C ASP A 127 -12.34 -5.94 8.27
N GLY A 128 -11.09 -6.26 7.92
CA GLY A 128 -9.91 -5.58 8.45
C GLY A 128 -9.45 -4.39 7.61
N LEU A 129 -10.19 -4.02 6.57
CA LEU A 129 -9.85 -2.90 5.69
C LEU A 129 -10.61 -1.65 6.11
N TYR A 130 -9.89 -0.55 6.30
CA TYR A 130 -10.45 0.76 6.64
C TYR A 130 -9.85 1.86 5.77
N LEU A 131 -10.56 2.98 5.64
CA LEU A 131 -10.14 4.13 4.84
C LEU A 131 -10.03 5.40 5.69
N PHE A 132 -8.98 6.19 5.48
CA PHE A 132 -8.85 7.53 6.09
C PHE A 132 -9.93 8.50 5.59
N ARG A 133 -10.31 8.36 4.31
CA ARG A 133 -11.28 9.23 3.64
C ARG A 133 -12.31 8.43 2.89
N LYS A 134 -13.46 9.06 2.65
CA LYS A 134 -14.46 8.52 1.73
C LYS A 134 -13.88 8.54 0.30
N PRO A 135 -13.86 7.41 -0.43
CA PRO A 135 -13.40 7.40 -1.81
C PRO A 135 -14.41 8.14 -2.69
N ALA A 136 -13.89 8.91 -3.65
CA ALA A 136 -14.66 9.49 -4.72
C ALA A 136 -14.86 8.45 -5.83
N ARG A 137 -15.89 8.64 -6.68
CA ARG A 137 -16.12 7.75 -7.83
C ARG A 137 -14.89 7.69 -8.74
N SER A 138 -14.19 8.81 -8.91
CA SER A 138 -12.99 8.92 -9.72
C SER A 138 -11.76 8.20 -9.17
N ASP A 139 -11.77 7.83 -7.89
CA ASP A 139 -10.72 7.02 -7.30
C ASP A 139 -10.81 5.55 -7.74
N PHE A 140 -12.00 5.11 -8.19
CA PHE A 140 -12.31 3.68 -8.36
C PHE A 140 -12.98 3.34 -9.70
N ILE A 141 -14.12 3.96 -10.05
CA ILE A 141 -15.00 3.56 -11.17
C ILE A 141 -15.12 4.60 -12.29
N GLU A 142 -14.78 5.88 -12.11
CA GLU A 142 -15.06 6.93 -13.11
C GLU A 142 -13.89 7.91 -13.42
N PRO A 143 -13.13 7.69 -14.50
CA PRO A 143 -13.12 6.49 -15.34
C PRO A 143 -12.59 5.28 -14.55
N ARG A 144 -12.91 4.06 -14.99
CA ARG A 144 -12.48 2.84 -14.31
C ARG A 144 -10.99 2.88 -14.00
N ASN A 145 -10.63 2.61 -12.75
CA ASN A 145 -9.24 2.61 -12.34
C ASN A 145 -8.61 1.28 -12.76
N VAL A 146 -8.04 1.25 -13.95
CA VAL A 146 -7.43 0.08 -14.57
C VAL A 146 -5.95 0.34 -14.85
N LEU A 147 -5.19 -0.73 -15.03
CA LEU A 147 -3.82 -0.60 -15.52
C LEU A 147 -3.86 0.01 -16.92
N ASP A 148 -2.94 0.93 -17.18
CA ASP A 148 -2.76 1.52 -18.50
C ASP A 148 -2.53 0.43 -19.57
N GLU A 149 -3.17 0.58 -20.74
CA GLU A 149 -3.18 -0.47 -21.77
C GLU A 149 -1.77 -0.74 -22.32
N ASP A 150 -0.94 0.30 -22.50
CA ASP A 150 0.43 0.13 -22.99
C ASP A 150 1.27 -0.64 -21.95
N MET A 151 1.09 -0.31 -20.68
CA MET A 151 1.73 -1.05 -19.58
C MET A 151 1.21 -2.50 -19.49
N TRP A 152 -0.08 -2.73 -19.73
CA TRP A 152 -0.66 -4.06 -19.77
C TRP A 152 -0.09 -4.92 -20.91
N GLN A 153 0.03 -4.35 -22.11
CA GLN A 153 0.63 -5.02 -23.27
C GLN A 153 2.12 -5.32 -23.06
N ALA A 154 2.86 -4.45 -22.37
CA ALA A 154 4.27 -4.71 -22.06
C ALA A 154 4.49 -5.89 -21.10
N VAL A 155 3.55 -6.14 -20.17
CA VAL A 155 3.67 -7.19 -19.15
C VAL A 155 3.12 -8.54 -19.62
N ARG A 156 2.10 -8.55 -20.48
CA ARG A 156 1.39 -9.75 -20.91
C ARG A 156 2.25 -10.82 -21.61
N PRO A 157 3.20 -10.48 -22.52
CA PRO A 157 4.09 -11.46 -23.14
C PRO A 157 4.97 -12.18 -22.11
N ARG A 158 5.52 -11.44 -21.14
CA ARG A 158 6.39 -11.98 -20.08
C ARG A 158 5.65 -12.88 -19.09
N ALA A 159 4.37 -12.59 -18.81
CA ALA A 159 3.56 -13.43 -17.92
C ALA A 159 3.19 -14.79 -18.54
N ARG A 160 3.07 -14.87 -19.88
CA ARG A 160 2.83 -16.14 -20.60
C ARG A 160 4.07 -17.01 -20.69
N GLU A 161 5.25 -16.42 -20.87
CA GLU A 161 6.52 -17.17 -20.89
C GLU A 161 6.86 -17.82 -19.54
N LEU A 162 6.45 -17.20 -18.42
CA LEU A 162 6.66 -17.73 -17.07
C LEU A 162 5.61 -18.78 -16.63
N VAL A 163 4.59 -19.03 -17.44
CA VAL A 163 3.57 -20.05 -17.16
C VAL A 163 3.28 -20.85 -18.44
N PRO A 164 4.05 -21.92 -18.70
CA PRO A 164 3.71 -22.86 -19.75
C PRO A 164 2.31 -23.42 -19.48
N ASP A 165 1.52 -23.48 -20.53
CA ASP A 165 0.17 -24.04 -20.58
C ASP A 165 0.23 -25.49 -20.05
N LEU A 166 -0.25 -25.74 -18.83
CA LEU A 166 -0.63 -27.09 -18.43
C LEU A 166 -2.02 -27.32 -18.98
N GLY A 167 -2.02 -27.74 -20.25
CA GLY A 167 -3.19 -28.24 -20.95
C GLY A 167 -3.90 -29.30 -20.10
N CYS A 168 -5.20 -29.13 -19.96
CA CYS A 168 -6.09 -30.19 -19.55
C CYS A 168 -6.17 -31.17 -20.74
N ASP A 169 -5.33 -32.21 -20.76
CA ASP A 169 -5.57 -33.41 -21.57
C ASP A 169 -4.90 -34.62 -20.90
N GLY A 170 -5.65 -35.71 -20.77
CA GLY A 170 -5.24 -36.92 -20.07
C GLY A 170 -4.17 -37.72 -20.83
N GLY A 171 -3.37 -38.50 -20.11
CA GLY A 171 -2.44 -39.43 -20.75
C GLY A 171 -1.40 -40.05 -19.83
N VAL A 172 -1.59 -41.34 -19.57
CA VAL A 172 -0.71 -42.36 -18.98
C VAL A 172 0.79 -42.23 -19.37
N GLY A 173 1.70 -42.43 -18.40
CA GLY A 173 2.94 -43.17 -18.65
C GLY A 173 4.31 -42.50 -18.37
N ALA A 174 5.11 -43.25 -17.59
CA ALA A 174 6.58 -43.38 -17.64
C ALA A 174 7.52 -42.44 -16.85
N VAL A 175 7.97 -42.99 -15.71
CA VAL A 175 9.36 -43.20 -15.22
C VAL A 175 10.48 -42.25 -15.69
N GLY A 176 11.24 -41.70 -14.71
CA GLY A 176 12.64 -41.30 -14.91
C GLY A 176 13.10 -40.23 -13.91
N GLY A 177 13.88 -40.61 -12.90
CA GLY A 177 14.40 -39.68 -11.90
C GLY A 177 15.73 -39.03 -12.31
N GLN A 178 16.05 -37.88 -11.70
CA GLN A 178 17.38 -37.58 -11.13
C GLN A 178 17.45 -36.22 -10.41
N ARG A 179 17.97 -36.30 -9.19
CA ARG A 179 18.86 -35.42 -8.42
C ARG A 179 18.77 -33.88 -8.50
N ALA A 180 18.62 -33.36 -7.27
CA ALA A 180 18.96 -32.05 -6.71
C ALA A 180 20.17 -31.30 -7.32
N LEU A 181 20.05 -29.97 -7.36
CA LEU A 181 21.10 -29.04 -6.91
C LEU A 181 20.46 -27.80 -6.27
N ALA A 182 20.80 -27.60 -5.00
CA ALA A 182 20.57 -26.38 -4.25
C ALA A 182 21.45 -25.25 -4.81
N GLY A 183 20.87 -24.06 -4.93
CA GLY A 183 21.57 -22.84 -5.32
C GLY A 183 20.88 -21.66 -4.67
N GLU A 184 21.27 -21.37 -3.44
CA GLU A 184 20.93 -20.13 -2.74
C GLU A 184 21.53 -18.94 -3.51
N LEU A 185 20.70 -17.93 -3.80
CA LEU A 185 21.17 -16.64 -4.29
C LEU A 185 21.19 -15.64 -3.13
N PRO A 186 22.24 -14.82 -3.01
CA PRO A 186 22.46 -13.97 -1.85
C PRO A 186 21.48 -12.79 -1.82
N ILE A 187 20.95 -12.53 -0.62
CA ILE A 187 20.26 -11.30 -0.30
C ILE A 187 21.33 -10.20 -0.21
N VAL A 188 21.35 -9.30 -1.19
CA VAL A 188 22.12 -8.06 -1.10
C VAL A 188 21.40 -7.16 -0.10
N GLY A 189 22.05 -6.90 1.04
CA GLY A 189 21.64 -5.86 1.96
C GLY A 189 21.85 -4.50 1.29
N GLU A 190 20.80 -3.70 1.20
CA GLU A 190 20.93 -2.28 0.89
C GLU A 190 21.01 -1.54 2.22
N ASP A 191 22.15 -0.89 2.39
CA ASP A 191 22.57 -0.13 3.56
C ASP A 191 21.62 1.03 3.91
N ASP A 192 21.52 1.28 5.20
CA ASP A 192 20.81 2.39 5.83
C ASP A 192 21.47 3.74 5.48
N ASP A 193 20.81 4.56 4.66
CA ASP A 193 21.12 5.99 4.53
C ASP A 193 20.10 6.85 5.29
N ASP A 194 20.30 6.92 6.61
CA ASP A 194 19.74 7.93 7.50
C ASP A 194 20.56 9.24 7.38
N ALA A 195 20.18 10.13 6.47
CA ALA A 195 20.67 11.52 6.52
C ALA A 195 19.72 12.49 5.81
N TYR A 196 18.77 13.08 6.55
CA TYR A 196 18.26 14.40 6.18
C TYR A 196 18.23 15.35 7.38
N GLY A 197 19.37 16.00 7.56
CA GLY A 197 19.53 17.40 7.92
C GLY A 197 18.55 18.02 8.91
N SER A 198 18.93 17.98 10.19
CA SER A 198 18.50 18.95 11.19
C SER A 198 18.93 20.37 10.79
N LYS A 199 17.98 21.22 10.40
CA LYS A 199 18.12 22.68 10.58
C LYS A 199 17.14 23.13 11.66
N LEU A 200 17.61 23.09 12.91
CA LEU A 200 17.01 23.87 13.99
C LEU A 200 17.23 25.36 13.68
N PRO A 201 16.21 26.23 13.82
CA PRO A 201 16.43 27.66 13.76
C PRO A 201 17.27 28.11 14.96
N SER A 202 18.37 28.81 14.67
CA SER A 202 19.28 29.41 15.63
C SER A 202 18.52 30.37 16.55
N ARG A 203 18.65 30.18 17.87
CA ARG A 203 18.25 31.14 18.88
C ARG A 203 18.98 32.47 18.64
N GLY A 204 18.24 33.49 18.20
CA GLY A 204 18.69 34.87 18.26
C GLY A 204 18.81 35.30 19.73
N SER A 205 20.05 35.57 20.14
CA SER A 205 20.41 36.18 21.42
C SER A 205 19.71 37.53 21.58
N ALA A 206 18.88 37.66 22.61
CA ALA A 206 18.36 38.94 23.06
C ALA A 206 19.50 39.71 23.74
N THR A 207 20.02 40.74 23.08
CA THR A 207 20.82 41.79 23.72
C THR A 207 19.90 42.91 24.17
N LEU A 208 19.76 43.05 25.49
CA LEU A 208 19.21 44.21 26.18
C LEU A 208 20.10 45.42 25.91
N ASN A 209 19.52 46.52 25.42
CA ASN A 209 20.15 47.85 25.50
C ASN A 209 19.39 48.70 26.53
N PRO A 210 20.08 49.32 27.49
CA PRO A 210 19.49 50.23 28.46
C PRO A 210 19.50 51.68 27.96
N GLY A 211 18.44 52.42 28.28
CA GLY A 211 18.48 53.87 28.45
C GLY A 211 18.21 54.72 27.21
N GLU A 212 17.06 55.41 27.21
CA GLU A 212 17.03 56.87 27.03
C GLU A 212 15.68 57.41 27.56
N GLU A 213 15.75 57.98 28.76
CA GLU A 213 14.84 59.02 29.23
C GLU A 213 15.21 60.33 28.52
N ARG A 214 14.26 60.94 27.81
CA ARG A 214 13.75 62.31 28.04
C ARG A 214 12.74 62.73 26.97
#